data_AF-A0A2T6DD90-F1
#
_entry.id   AF-A0A2T6DD90-F1
#
_cell.length_a   1.000
_cell.length_b   1.000
_cell.length_c   1.000
_cell.angle_alpha   90.00
_cell.angle_beta   90.00
_cell.angle_gamma   90.00
#
_symmetry.space_group_name_H-M   'P 1'
#
loop_
_entity.id
_entity.type
_entity.pdbx_description
1 polymer ?
#
loop_
_entity_poly.entity_id
_entity_poly.type
_entity_poly.pdbx_seq_one_letter_code
_entity_poly.pdbx_strand_id
1 'polypeptide(L)'
;MMRRLAAVLFALSTLASAPAQERFTGIEFEKGSGIAMKVTSHYDDIPPSGMLPIRIEVANRSASPRRWDVLVMQSTPMQGASSRLLASVEVPARSERSFELLAPLLTQGEAYRYSTVSVSISGYGVRNPIASINGNSSGRPSAYTGVSKTLYADVWEHVRDRLQKKSLNLNGSSLDLLWLPDDWRALAGFDKIVLTADDWLALAAEQRSALSNWLILGGDLYLVGDPAISGLPAAGRNGVGRVIYWPASGDLIALLSDVIEKGFASPSPMAGYSWSWKLVQLVGRPVPPFIALIAFIILFAVIVGPVNFLLFAPAGHRHRLFWTTPLISLSASILLILLIILSEGFGGKGKYVTATMSLPSRNQTVIWQEQVSRTGVLAGQAFPVIPGSTLSSLPLSDASLGRRGERGKTFSLSGMTWSGDWFQSRRTQAQRIEAIAPSRERVEIRGDEHAPQALSTFGQPLNNFFYFDNKGSVWFAAQLKPGKPRTLAPSSMEKFAAWKKINSMEAAGGVIKEVMKTFEIDPPNDKFFAAMESAPLPTLSSLKWTQAGGVVFGEVLRP
;
A
#
# COMPACT_ATOMS: atom_id res chain seq x y z
N MET A 1 28.00 -56.25 6.01
CA MET A 1 27.81 -54.91 6.62
C MET A 1 27.37 -53.81 5.63
N MET A 2 27.47 -53.99 4.30
CA MET A 2 27.10 -52.97 3.30
C MET A 2 25.67 -53.03 2.72
N ARG A 3 24.84 -54.00 3.11
CA ARG A 3 23.44 -54.12 2.61
C ARG A 3 22.37 -53.52 3.53
N ARG A 4 22.73 -53.04 4.72
CA ARG A 4 21.79 -52.41 5.67
C ARG A 4 21.86 -50.87 5.69
N LEU A 5 22.85 -50.26 5.04
CA LEU A 5 22.92 -48.79 4.90
C LEU A 5 22.06 -48.23 3.76
N ALA A 6 21.78 -49.02 2.72
CA ALA A 6 20.97 -48.57 1.58
C ALA A 6 19.46 -48.49 1.92
N ALA A 7 18.99 -49.21 2.94
CA ALA A 7 17.59 -49.21 3.37
C ALA A 7 17.24 -48.05 4.32
N VAL A 8 18.24 -47.41 4.95
CA VAL A 8 18.03 -46.25 5.84
C VAL A 8 18.12 -44.92 5.08
N LEU A 9 18.83 -44.91 3.94
CA LEU A 9 18.93 -43.73 3.04
C LEU A 9 17.75 -43.57 2.06
N PHE A 10 16.86 -44.55 1.96
CA PHE A 10 15.63 -44.46 1.14
C PHE A 10 14.35 -44.20 1.95
N ALA A 11 14.46 -44.07 3.27
CA ALA A 11 13.34 -43.82 4.18
C ALA A 11 13.28 -42.38 4.73
N LEU A 12 14.08 -41.46 4.17
CA LEU A 12 14.23 -40.07 4.64
C LEU A 12 13.80 -39.00 3.62
N SER A 13 13.02 -39.37 2.60
CA SER A 13 12.52 -38.43 1.57
C SER A 13 10.99 -38.40 1.45
N THR A 14 10.27 -38.71 2.53
CA THR A 14 8.82 -38.47 2.61
C THR A 14 8.48 -37.79 3.93
N LEU A 15 9.07 -36.61 4.17
CA LEU A 15 8.33 -35.59 4.90
C LEU A 15 7.18 -35.21 3.99
N ALA A 16 6.03 -35.85 4.20
CA ALA A 16 4.78 -35.43 3.61
C ALA A 16 4.57 -33.98 4.02
N SER A 17 4.79 -33.07 3.07
CA SER A 17 4.38 -31.68 3.18
C SER A 17 2.91 -31.70 3.55
N ALA A 18 2.55 -31.22 4.75
CA ALA A 18 1.17 -30.87 5.00
C ALA A 18 0.81 -29.83 3.93
N PRO A 19 -0.11 -30.13 3.00
CA PRO A 19 -0.39 -29.20 1.93
C PRO A 19 -1.05 -27.98 2.57
N ALA A 20 -0.48 -26.78 2.39
CA ALA A 20 -1.38 -25.64 2.44
C ALA A 20 -2.44 -25.87 1.38
N GLN A 21 -3.69 -25.63 1.79
CA GLN A 21 -4.85 -26.03 1.03
C GLN A 21 -4.82 -25.31 -0.32
N GLU A 22 -4.91 -26.06 -1.42
CA GLU A 22 -5.07 -25.49 -2.74
C GLU A 22 -6.38 -24.71 -2.76
N ARG A 23 -6.30 -23.37 -2.73
CA ARG A 23 -7.48 -22.50 -2.67
C ARG A 23 -7.99 -22.13 -4.05
N PHE A 24 -7.10 -22.04 -5.04
CA PHE A 24 -7.45 -21.77 -6.43
C PHE A 24 -7.65 -23.08 -7.18
N THR A 25 -8.71 -23.81 -6.84
CA THR A 25 -9.07 -25.05 -7.52
C THR A 25 -9.81 -24.77 -8.83
N GLY A 26 -9.62 -25.63 -9.82
CA GLY A 26 -10.40 -25.63 -11.06
C GLY A 26 -9.62 -25.26 -12.32
N ILE A 27 -8.33 -24.94 -12.20
CA ILE A 27 -7.47 -24.80 -13.39
C ILE A 27 -7.22 -26.19 -13.97
N GLU A 28 -7.69 -26.42 -15.20
CA GLU A 28 -7.56 -27.70 -15.89
C GLU A 28 -6.55 -27.62 -17.03
N PHE A 29 -5.82 -28.71 -17.24
CA PHE A 29 -4.85 -28.86 -18.33
C PHE A 29 -5.28 -29.95 -19.31
N GLU A 30 -4.89 -29.78 -20.57
CA GLU A 30 -5.08 -30.79 -21.61
C GLU A 30 -4.38 -32.10 -21.23
N LYS A 31 -5.11 -33.21 -21.34
CA LYS A 31 -4.55 -34.55 -21.13
C LYS A 31 -3.42 -34.80 -22.12
N GLY A 32 -2.26 -35.21 -21.61
CA GLY A 32 -1.08 -35.49 -22.44
C GLY A 32 -0.22 -34.25 -22.78
N SER A 33 -0.61 -33.04 -22.34
CA SER A 33 0.24 -31.84 -22.49
C SER A 33 1.58 -31.93 -21.74
N GLY A 34 1.66 -32.81 -20.74
CA GLY A 34 2.83 -32.93 -19.87
C GLY A 34 2.97 -31.77 -18.89
N ILE A 35 1.92 -30.97 -18.70
CA ILE A 35 1.91 -29.83 -17.79
C ILE A 35 1.09 -30.16 -16.54
N ALA A 36 1.64 -29.84 -15.38
CA ALA A 36 0.89 -29.78 -14.13
C ALA A 36 1.20 -28.45 -13.46
N MET A 37 0.18 -27.77 -12.93
CA MET A 37 0.35 -26.51 -12.25
C MET A 37 -0.54 -26.47 -11.01
N LYS A 38 -0.01 -25.90 -9.94
CA LYS A 38 -0.74 -25.65 -8.70
C LYS A 38 -0.67 -24.17 -8.38
N VAL A 39 -1.82 -23.58 -8.05
CA VAL A 39 -1.91 -22.17 -7.64
C VAL A 39 -2.45 -22.12 -6.21
N THR A 40 -1.69 -21.52 -5.31
CA THR A 40 -2.04 -21.49 -3.88
C THR A 40 -1.96 -20.08 -3.32
N SER A 41 -2.94 -19.72 -2.50
CA SER A 41 -2.89 -18.53 -1.64
C SER A 41 -2.19 -18.88 -0.33
N HIS A 42 -1.34 -18.01 0.19
CA HIS A 42 -0.73 -18.23 1.51
C HIS A 42 -1.73 -18.03 2.65
N TYR A 43 -2.83 -17.34 2.37
CA TYR A 43 -3.85 -16.99 3.34
C TYR A 43 -5.17 -17.71 3.06
N ASP A 44 -5.90 -18.01 4.12
CA ASP A 44 -7.21 -18.65 4.10
C ASP A 44 -8.34 -17.71 3.67
N ASP A 45 -8.17 -16.42 3.90
CA ASP A 45 -9.10 -15.35 3.54
C ASP A 45 -8.36 -14.22 2.79
N ILE A 46 -9.10 -13.34 2.12
CA ILE A 46 -8.54 -12.22 1.36
C ILE A 46 -8.32 -11.04 2.32
N PRO A 47 -7.09 -10.52 2.48
CA PRO A 47 -6.84 -9.34 3.29
C PRO A 47 -7.63 -8.11 2.81
N PRO A 48 -8.00 -7.19 3.71
CA PRO A 48 -8.77 -5.99 3.34
C PRO A 48 -7.97 -4.93 2.57
N SER A 49 -6.64 -5.05 2.54
CA SER A 49 -5.72 -4.12 1.89
C SER A 49 -4.35 -4.79 1.72
N GLY A 50 -3.36 -4.08 1.15
CA GLY A 50 -2.00 -4.58 1.01
C GLY A 50 -1.80 -5.42 -0.25
N MET A 51 -1.12 -6.56 -0.13
CA MET A 51 -0.88 -7.49 -1.24
C MET A 51 -1.24 -8.92 -0.83
N LEU A 52 -1.78 -9.68 -1.78
CA LEU A 52 -2.02 -11.11 -1.65
C LEU A 52 -0.86 -11.88 -2.27
N PRO A 53 -0.04 -12.59 -1.49
CA PRO A 53 0.95 -13.52 -2.01
C PRO A 53 0.26 -14.76 -2.62
N ILE A 54 0.64 -15.07 -3.86
CA ILE A 54 0.15 -16.22 -4.62
C ILE A 54 1.35 -16.99 -5.12
N ARG A 55 1.41 -18.27 -4.74
CA ARG A 55 2.42 -19.20 -5.19
C ARG A 55 1.92 -19.98 -6.40
N ILE A 56 2.74 -20.04 -7.44
CA ILE A 56 2.48 -20.81 -8.65
C ILE A 56 3.60 -21.84 -8.82
N GLU A 57 3.24 -23.11 -8.69
CA GLU A 57 4.15 -24.23 -8.90
C GLU A 57 3.83 -24.86 -10.25
N VAL A 58 4.83 -24.97 -11.12
CA VAL A 58 4.65 -25.46 -12.49
C VAL A 58 5.63 -26.59 -12.75
N ALA A 59 5.12 -27.74 -13.14
CA ALA A 59 5.89 -28.85 -13.67
C ALA A 59 5.71 -28.92 -15.20
N ASN A 60 6.77 -28.57 -15.93
CA ASN A 60 6.82 -28.68 -17.39
C ASN A 60 7.54 -29.97 -17.79
N ARG A 61 6.77 -31.03 -18.08
CA ARG A 61 7.31 -32.31 -18.57
C ARG A 61 7.37 -32.38 -20.09
N SER A 62 7.02 -31.30 -20.79
CA SER A 62 7.11 -31.24 -22.25
C SER A 62 8.57 -31.12 -22.73
N ALA A 63 8.80 -31.36 -24.01
CA ALA A 63 10.14 -31.34 -24.62
C ALA A 63 10.69 -29.93 -24.87
N SER A 64 9.90 -28.87 -24.64
CA SER A 64 10.27 -27.49 -24.94
C SER A 64 10.09 -26.60 -23.71
N PRO A 65 10.88 -25.51 -23.60
CA PRO A 65 10.57 -24.45 -22.65
C PRO A 65 9.18 -23.89 -22.95
N ARG A 66 8.44 -23.55 -21.90
CA ARG A 66 7.07 -23.05 -21.98
C ARG A 66 6.91 -21.79 -21.15
N ARG A 67 6.06 -20.90 -21.64
CA ARG A 67 5.67 -19.66 -20.97
C ARG A 67 4.17 -19.65 -20.75
N TRP A 68 3.75 -19.17 -19.59
CA TRP A 68 2.36 -18.88 -19.28
C TRP A 68 2.24 -17.43 -18.81
N ASP A 69 1.20 -16.76 -19.27
CA ASP A 69 0.81 -15.46 -18.77
C ASP A 69 -0.25 -15.65 -17.69
N VAL A 70 -0.06 -14.96 -16.57
CA VAL A 70 -0.87 -15.05 -15.36
C VAL A 70 -1.49 -13.68 -15.10
N LEU A 71 -2.82 -13.63 -15.08
CA LEU A 71 -3.59 -12.48 -14.65
C LEU A 71 -4.24 -12.77 -13.30
N VAL A 72 -3.81 -12.05 -12.27
CA VAL A 72 -4.53 -12.03 -10.99
C VAL A 72 -5.41 -10.79 -10.97
N MET A 73 -6.70 -10.95 -10.71
CA MET A 73 -7.65 -9.83 -10.65
C MET A 73 -8.48 -9.91 -9.37
N GLN A 74 -8.41 -8.84 -8.57
CA GLN A 74 -9.38 -8.58 -7.51
C GLN A 74 -10.53 -7.75 -8.08
N SER A 75 -11.76 -8.15 -7.80
CA SER A 75 -12.95 -7.36 -8.04
C SER A 75 -13.68 -7.06 -6.73
N THR A 76 -14.10 -5.81 -6.56
CA THR A 76 -14.92 -5.37 -5.44
C THR A 76 -16.26 -4.84 -5.97
N PRO A 77 -17.26 -5.72 -6.21
CA PRO A 77 -18.52 -5.36 -6.86
C PRO A 77 -19.22 -4.14 -6.26
N MET A 78 -19.14 -3.97 -4.93
CA MET A 78 -19.76 -2.85 -4.22
C MET A 78 -19.07 -1.49 -4.49
N GLN A 79 -17.74 -1.50 -4.70
CA GLN A 79 -16.98 -0.29 -5.04
C GLN A 79 -16.94 -0.08 -6.56
N GLY A 80 -17.15 -1.14 -7.34
CA GLY A 80 -16.98 -1.14 -8.79
C GLY A 80 -15.52 -0.98 -9.22
N ALA A 81 -14.57 -1.19 -8.31
CA ALA A 81 -13.15 -1.07 -8.60
C ALA A 81 -12.48 -2.45 -8.70
N SER A 82 -11.42 -2.53 -9.48
CA SER A 82 -10.62 -3.74 -9.64
C SER A 82 -9.13 -3.45 -9.58
N SER A 83 -8.38 -4.42 -9.07
CA SER A 83 -6.92 -4.45 -9.09
C SER A 83 -6.47 -5.63 -9.94
N ARG A 84 -5.42 -5.44 -10.75
CA ARG A 84 -4.89 -6.44 -11.67
C ARG A 84 -3.37 -6.56 -11.52
N LEU A 85 -2.88 -7.78 -11.48
CA LEU A 85 -1.47 -8.13 -11.68
C LEU A 85 -1.37 -8.94 -12.97
N LEU A 86 -0.52 -8.51 -13.89
CA LEU A 86 -0.09 -9.27 -15.06
C LEU A 86 1.36 -9.70 -14.86
N ALA A 87 1.58 -11.01 -14.88
CA ALA A 87 2.90 -11.63 -14.78
C ALA A 87 3.06 -12.68 -15.87
N SER A 88 4.30 -13.03 -16.19
CA SER A 88 4.62 -14.16 -17.06
C SER A 88 5.60 -15.07 -16.35
N VAL A 89 5.34 -16.37 -16.40
CA VAL A 89 6.22 -17.40 -15.82
C VAL A 89 6.76 -18.28 -16.93
N GLU A 90 8.08 -18.51 -16.92
CA GLU A 90 8.76 -19.33 -17.92
C GLU A 90 9.45 -20.52 -17.24
N VAL A 91 9.21 -21.71 -17.77
CA VAL A 91 9.70 -22.96 -17.20
C VAL A 91 10.43 -23.76 -18.27
N PRO A 92 11.72 -24.06 -18.08
CA PRO A 92 12.49 -24.89 -19.00
C PRO A 92 11.84 -26.25 -19.27
N ALA A 93 12.20 -26.86 -20.41
CA ALA A 93 11.77 -28.22 -20.73
C ALA A 93 12.17 -29.20 -19.62
N ARG A 94 11.29 -30.16 -19.32
CA ARG A 94 11.52 -31.24 -18.35
C ARG A 94 11.97 -30.74 -16.97
N SER A 95 11.40 -29.65 -16.49
CA SER A 95 11.77 -29.04 -15.22
C SER A 95 10.56 -28.56 -14.43
N GLU A 96 10.78 -28.31 -13.15
CA GLU A 96 9.78 -27.77 -12.23
C GLU A 96 10.29 -26.45 -11.64
N ARG A 97 9.40 -25.47 -11.53
CA ARG A 97 9.69 -24.14 -10.95
C ARG A 97 8.54 -23.68 -10.08
N SER A 98 8.87 -22.91 -9.05
CA SER A 98 7.92 -22.20 -8.19
C SER A 98 8.13 -20.70 -8.33
N PHE A 99 7.04 -19.95 -8.38
CA PHE A 99 7.03 -18.49 -8.50
C PHE A 99 6.16 -17.90 -7.40
N GLU A 100 6.63 -16.82 -6.79
CA GLU A 100 5.88 -16.05 -5.81
C GLU A 100 5.44 -14.73 -6.44
N LEU A 101 4.13 -14.49 -6.48
CA LEU A 101 3.52 -13.31 -7.05
C LEU A 101 2.82 -12.50 -5.95
N LEU A 102 3.13 -11.20 -5.87
CA LEU A 102 2.46 -10.28 -4.94
C LEU A 102 1.36 -9.51 -5.68
N ALA A 103 0.12 -9.96 -5.56
CA ALA A 103 -1.03 -9.33 -6.19
C ALA A 103 -1.53 -8.15 -5.35
N PRO A 104 -1.53 -6.90 -5.86
CA PRO A 104 -1.97 -5.76 -5.09
C PRO A 104 -3.47 -5.81 -4.82
N LEU A 105 -3.88 -5.47 -3.61
CA LEU A 105 -5.28 -5.41 -3.19
C LEU A 105 -5.74 -3.96 -3.03
N LEU A 106 -6.98 -3.69 -3.42
CA LEU A 106 -7.68 -2.45 -3.12
C LEU A 106 -8.08 -2.41 -1.65
N THR A 107 -7.86 -1.26 -1.02
CA THR A 107 -8.32 -1.00 0.33
C THR A 107 -9.85 -1.06 0.39
N GLN A 108 -10.36 -1.99 1.20
CA GLN A 108 -11.79 -2.22 1.34
C GLN A 108 -12.40 -1.40 2.46
N GLY A 109 -13.70 -1.11 2.33
CA GLY A 109 -14.45 -0.37 3.34
C GLY A 109 -14.68 -1.17 4.62
N GLU A 110 -15.06 -0.46 5.68
CA GLU A 110 -15.16 -1.03 7.04
C GLU A 110 -16.53 -1.59 7.41
N ALA A 111 -17.60 -1.32 6.66
CA ALA A 111 -18.95 -1.76 7.04
C ALA A 111 -19.43 -3.04 6.33
N TYR A 112 -18.85 -3.35 5.17
CA TYR A 112 -19.18 -4.52 4.37
C TYR A 112 -18.05 -4.78 3.38
N ARG A 113 -17.53 -6.00 3.36
CA ARG A 113 -16.43 -6.43 2.49
C ARG A 113 -16.91 -7.61 1.66
N TYR A 114 -16.94 -7.42 0.35
CA TYR A 114 -17.14 -8.52 -0.59
C TYR A 114 -16.10 -8.38 -1.69
N SER A 115 -15.23 -9.39 -1.77
CA SER A 115 -14.08 -9.41 -2.65
C SER A 115 -14.01 -10.75 -3.35
N THR A 116 -13.79 -10.72 -4.65
CA THR A 116 -13.40 -11.92 -5.40
C THR A 116 -11.99 -11.70 -5.92
N VAL A 117 -11.08 -12.63 -5.64
CA VAL A 117 -9.78 -12.69 -6.32
C VAL A 117 -9.82 -13.87 -7.27
N SER A 118 -9.53 -13.60 -8.54
CA SER A 118 -9.47 -14.61 -9.60
C SER A 118 -8.05 -14.68 -10.15
N VAL A 119 -7.62 -15.88 -10.50
CA VAL A 119 -6.38 -16.14 -11.24
C VAL A 119 -6.79 -16.73 -12.59
N SER A 120 -6.36 -16.09 -13.66
CA SER A 120 -6.52 -16.56 -15.04
C SER A 120 -5.15 -16.87 -15.64
N ILE A 121 -4.99 -18.05 -16.21
CA ILE A 121 -3.73 -18.52 -16.79
C ILE A 121 -3.92 -18.79 -18.27
N SER A 122 -3.07 -18.23 -19.12
CA SER A 122 -3.06 -18.48 -20.55
C SER A 122 -1.70 -18.99 -21.00
N GLY A 123 -1.68 -20.09 -21.76
CA GLY A 123 -0.46 -20.68 -22.29
C GLY A 123 -0.66 -22.12 -22.73
N TYR A 124 0.44 -22.80 -23.04
CA TYR A 124 0.41 -24.16 -23.57
C TYR A 124 -0.29 -25.15 -22.61
N GLY A 125 -1.19 -25.97 -23.17
CA GLY A 125 -1.86 -27.05 -22.46
C GLY A 125 -2.92 -26.61 -21.44
N VAL A 126 -3.30 -25.33 -21.37
CA VAL A 126 -4.36 -24.85 -20.46
C VAL A 126 -5.73 -25.03 -21.10
N ARG A 127 -6.65 -25.70 -20.40
CA ARG A 127 -8.04 -25.96 -20.85
C ARG A 127 -9.06 -25.12 -20.10
N ASN A 128 -9.05 -25.16 -18.77
CA ASN A 128 -9.86 -24.28 -17.94
C ASN A 128 -8.92 -23.26 -17.29
N PRO A 129 -8.91 -22.00 -17.73
CA PRO A 129 -7.85 -21.07 -17.34
C PRO A 129 -8.09 -20.39 -16.00
N ILE A 130 -9.28 -20.47 -15.41
CA ILE A 130 -9.69 -19.58 -14.32
C ILE A 130 -10.02 -20.37 -13.05
N ALA A 131 -9.49 -19.86 -11.93
CA ALA A 131 -9.92 -20.20 -10.57
C ALA A 131 -10.15 -18.93 -9.76
N SER A 132 -10.98 -19.00 -8.72
CA SER A 132 -11.26 -17.85 -7.87
C SER A 132 -11.49 -18.22 -6.41
N ILE A 133 -11.20 -17.27 -5.54
CA ILE A 133 -11.52 -17.29 -4.13
C ILE A 133 -12.40 -16.07 -3.80
N ASN A 134 -13.29 -16.22 -2.83
CA ASN A 134 -14.19 -15.18 -2.40
C ASN A 134 -13.95 -14.90 -0.91
N GLY A 135 -13.82 -13.62 -0.56
CA GLY A 135 -13.79 -13.12 0.80
C GLY A 135 -15.05 -12.31 1.06
N ASN A 136 -15.79 -12.65 2.11
CA ASN A 136 -17.00 -11.95 2.50
C ASN A 136 -17.01 -11.71 4.00
N SER A 137 -17.17 -10.45 4.40
CA SER A 137 -17.39 -10.05 5.79
C SER A 137 -18.52 -9.04 5.82
N SER A 138 -19.62 -9.40 6.48
CA SER A 138 -20.75 -8.51 6.75
C SER A 138 -20.60 -7.89 8.16
N GLY A 139 -21.48 -6.96 8.55
CA GLY A 139 -21.50 -6.44 9.93
C GLY A 139 -20.26 -5.62 10.32
N ARG A 140 -19.92 -5.61 11.62
CA ARG A 140 -18.74 -4.91 12.14
C ARG A 140 -17.53 -5.85 12.08
N PRO A 141 -16.58 -5.64 11.15
CA PRO A 141 -15.41 -6.49 11.03
C PRO A 141 -14.47 -6.28 12.22
N SER A 142 -13.86 -7.36 12.71
CA SER A 142 -12.69 -7.27 13.59
C SER A 142 -11.44 -6.77 12.86
N ALA A 143 -10.35 -6.51 13.61
CA ALA A 143 -9.01 -6.39 13.03
C ALA A 143 -8.67 -7.65 12.23
N TYR A 144 -8.07 -7.48 11.05
CA TYR A 144 -7.64 -8.61 10.23
C TYR A 144 -6.38 -9.22 10.85
N THR A 145 -6.55 -10.38 11.50
CA THR A 145 -5.53 -10.98 12.37
C THR A 145 -4.99 -12.27 11.78
N GLY A 146 -3.66 -12.37 11.68
CA GLY A 146 -2.98 -13.61 11.32
C GLY A 146 -2.65 -14.40 12.59
N VAL A 147 -2.95 -15.70 12.61
CA VAL A 147 -2.64 -16.57 13.76
C VAL A 147 -1.89 -17.79 13.26
N SER A 148 -0.78 -18.16 13.90
CA SER A 148 -0.03 -19.37 13.52
C SER A 148 -0.93 -20.60 13.51
N LYS A 149 -0.73 -21.50 12.54
CA LYS A 149 -1.52 -22.73 12.41
C LYS A 149 -1.52 -23.59 13.68
N THR A 150 -0.42 -23.56 14.43
CA THR A 150 -0.25 -24.24 15.73
C THR A 150 -1.25 -23.75 16.77
N LEU A 151 -1.60 -22.46 16.76
CA LEU A 151 -2.61 -21.86 17.65
C LEU A 151 -4.02 -21.89 17.05
N TYR A 152 -4.13 -21.91 15.72
CA TYR A 152 -5.38 -21.74 15.00
C TYR A 152 -6.37 -22.89 15.22
N ALA A 153 -5.92 -24.14 15.11
CA ALA A 153 -6.79 -25.32 15.04
C ALA A 153 -7.69 -25.49 16.29
N ASP A 154 -7.15 -25.20 17.48
CA ASP A 154 -7.84 -25.46 18.74
C ASP A 154 -8.74 -24.30 19.20
N VAL A 155 -8.53 -23.10 18.65
CA VAL A 155 -9.05 -21.87 19.26
C VAL A 155 -9.97 -21.07 18.34
N TRP A 156 -9.82 -21.19 17.01
CA TRP A 156 -10.46 -20.27 16.07
C TRP A 156 -12.00 -20.30 16.12
N GLU A 157 -12.61 -21.49 16.19
CA GLU A 157 -14.07 -21.63 16.28
C GLU A 157 -14.63 -21.10 17.61
N HIS A 158 -13.92 -21.34 18.72
CA HIS A 158 -14.31 -20.82 20.04
C HIS A 158 -14.29 -19.29 20.09
N VAL A 159 -13.27 -18.68 19.46
CA VAL A 159 -13.18 -17.21 19.31
C VAL A 159 -14.31 -16.69 18.43
N ARG A 160 -14.63 -17.39 17.32
CA ARG A 160 -15.75 -17.03 16.44
C ARG A 160 -17.06 -16.97 17.20
N ASP A 161 -17.38 -18.02 17.96
CA ASP A 161 -18.60 -18.09 18.76
C ASP A 161 -18.70 -16.95 19.78
N ARG A 162 -17.56 -16.59 20.41
CA ARG A 162 -17.50 -15.49 21.37
C ARG A 162 -17.70 -14.12 20.72
N LEU A 163 -17.14 -13.90 19.53
CA LEU A 163 -17.31 -12.65 18.78
C LEU A 163 -18.72 -12.51 18.20
N GLN A 164 -19.31 -13.61 17.70
CA GLN A 164 -20.68 -13.61 17.20
C GLN A 164 -21.68 -13.19 18.28
N LYS A 165 -21.50 -13.60 19.54
CA LYS A 165 -22.31 -13.15 20.69
C LYS A 165 -22.25 -11.63 20.91
N LYS A 166 -21.22 -10.96 20.40
CA LYS A 166 -21.03 -9.50 20.43
C LYS A 166 -21.38 -8.81 19.10
N SER A 167 -21.97 -9.53 18.15
CA SER A 167 -22.26 -9.03 16.80
C SER A 167 -21.01 -8.56 16.03
N LEU A 168 -19.86 -9.18 16.31
CA LEU A 168 -18.60 -8.97 15.60
C LEU A 168 -18.31 -10.18 14.71
N ASN A 169 -17.83 -9.90 13.50
CA ASN A 169 -17.38 -10.95 12.59
C ASN A 169 -15.88 -11.14 12.69
N LEU A 170 -15.48 -12.39 12.94
CA LEU A 170 -14.09 -12.82 12.98
C LEU A 170 -13.49 -12.73 11.59
N ASN A 171 -12.47 -11.88 11.44
CA ASN A 171 -11.69 -11.74 10.22
C ASN A 171 -10.22 -12.07 10.49
N GLY A 172 -9.64 -12.88 9.61
CA GLY A 172 -8.25 -13.27 9.73
C GLY A 172 -7.92 -14.51 8.92
N SER A 173 -6.68 -14.96 9.07
CA SER A 173 -6.15 -16.13 8.37
C SER A 173 -5.30 -16.96 9.31
N SER A 174 -5.29 -18.29 9.13
CA SER A 174 -4.19 -19.08 9.67
C SER A 174 -2.90 -18.73 8.91
N LEU A 175 -1.77 -18.80 9.60
CA LEU A 175 -0.44 -18.57 9.05
C LEU A 175 0.36 -19.87 9.12
N ASP A 176 0.70 -20.42 7.96
CA ASP A 176 1.65 -21.51 7.87
C ASP A 176 3.07 -20.94 7.88
N LEU A 177 3.87 -21.28 8.89
CA LEU A 177 5.21 -20.72 9.05
C LEU A 177 6.15 -21.09 7.90
N LEU A 178 5.98 -22.30 7.34
CA LEU A 178 6.77 -22.75 6.20
C LEU A 178 6.51 -21.85 4.97
N TRP A 179 5.36 -21.20 4.92
CA TRP A 179 4.89 -20.40 3.80
C TRP A 179 4.74 -18.94 4.21
N LEU A 180 5.23 -18.53 5.40
CA LEU A 180 5.15 -17.13 5.79
C LEU A 180 6.00 -16.29 4.81
N PRO A 181 5.45 -15.22 4.21
CA PRO A 181 6.20 -14.42 3.24
C PRO A 181 7.47 -13.80 3.83
N ASP A 182 8.50 -13.71 2.99
CA ASP A 182 9.77 -13.03 3.26
C ASP A 182 9.77 -11.55 2.82
N ASP A 183 8.65 -11.07 2.29
CA ASP A 183 8.40 -9.67 1.93
C ASP A 183 7.31 -9.07 2.81
N TRP A 184 7.63 -7.96 3.48
CA TRP A 184 6.71 -7.26 4.37
C TRP A 184 5.43 -6.79 3.68
N ARG A 185 5.47 -6.55 2.37
CA ARG A 185 4.32 -6.07 1.59
C ARG A 185 3.20 -7.10 1.52
N ALA A 186 3.54 -8.39 1.59
CA ALA A 186 2.58 -9.47 1.71
C ALA A 186 1.88 -9.48 3.08
N LEU A 187 2.54 -8.97 4.12
CA LEU A 187 2.03 -8.90 5.49
C LEU A 187 1.24 -7.59 5.75
N ALA A 188 1.35 -6.59 4.87
CA ALA A 188 0.76 -5.26 5.05
C ALA A 188 -0.78 -5.24 5.15
N GLY A 189 -1.46 -6.33 4.81
CA GLY A 189 -2.90 -6.47 5.00
C GLY A 189 -3.32 -6.88 6.42
N PHE A 190 -2.37 -7.32 7.26
CA PHE A 190 -2.63 -7.68 8.66
C PHE A 190 -2.47 -6.49 9.59
N ASP A 191 -3.45 -6.31 10.47
CA ASP A 191 -3.36 -5.37 11.59
C ASP A 191 -2.54 -5.98 12.75
N LYS A 192 -2.71 -7.29 12.93
CA LYS A 192 -2.16 -8.05 14.06
C LYS A 192 -1.68 -9.43 13.61
N ILE A 193 -0.59 -9.90 14.19
CA ILE A 193 -0.08 -11.26 13.96
C ILE A 193 0.17 -11.89 15.33
N VAL A 194 -0.28 -13.12 15.52
CA VAL A 194 -0.15 -13.90 16.76
C VAL A 194 0.62 -15.18 16.47
N LEU A 195 1.77 -15.33 17.13
CA LEU A 195 2.64 -16.50 17.00
C LEU A 195 2.99 -17.02 18.40
N THR A 196 3.46 -18.26 18.51
CA THR A 196 4.18 -18.71 19.71
C THR A 196 5.64 -18.26 19.69
N ALA A 197 6.30 -18.30 20.84
CA ALA A 197 7.75 -18.10 20.92
C ALA A 197 8.51 -19.12 20.04
N ASP A 198 8.08 -20.39 20.05
CA ASP A 198 8.69 -21.44 19.24
C ASP A 198 8.47 -21.21 17.74
N ASP A 199 7.27 -20.76 17.35
CA ASP A 199 6.97 -20.39 15.97
C ASP A 199 7.95 -19.31 15.48
N TRP A 200 8.18 -18.27 16.28
CA TRP A 200 9.13 -17.20 15.93
C TRP A 200 10.57 -17.72 15.77
N LEU A 201 11.02 -18.60 16.68
CA LEU A 201 12.35 -19.17 16.63
C LEU A 201 12.55 -20.11 15.43
N ALA A 202 11.47 -20.73 14.95
CA ALA A 202 11.47 -21.59 13.77
C ALA A 202 11.54 -20.80 12.44
N LEU A 203 11.26 -19.49 12.45
CA LEU A 203 11.27 -18.67 11.24
C LEU A 203 12.70 -18.46 10.69
N ALA A 204 12.79 -18.49 9.36
CA ALA A 204 13.99 -18.08 8.64
C ALA A 204 14.35 -16.61 8.93
N ALA A 205 15.62 -16.23 8.71
CA ALA A 205 16.08 -14.86 8.98
C ALA A 205 15.33 -13.84 8.12
N GLU A 206 15.02 -14.19 6.88
CA GLU A 206 14.30 -13.37 5.90
C GLU A 206 12.86 -13.14 6.35
N GLN A 207 12.17 -14.18 6.85
CA GLN A 207 10.80 -14.09 7.38
C GLN A 207 10.75 -13.21 8.64
N ARG A 208 11.74 -13.35 9.55
CA ARG A 208 11.86 -12.48 10.73
C ARG A 208 12.13 -11.02 10.33
N SER A 209 12.92 -10.80 9.29
CA SER A 209 13.14 -9.47 8.71
C SER A 209 11.85 -8.87 8.14
N ALA A 210 11.07 -9.66 7.40
CA ALA A 210 9.77 -9.27 6.85
C ALA A 210 8.77 -8.86 7.94
N LEU A 211 8.61 -9.69 8.98
CA LEU A 211 7.79 -9.38 10.15
C LEU A 211 8.28 -8.12 10.87
N SER A 212 9.60 -7.97 11.01
CA SER A 212 10.14 -6.79 11.65
C SER A 212 9.91 -5.51 10.85
N ASN A 213 9.94 -5.57 9.51
CA ASN A 213 9.61 -4.45 8.64
C ASN A 213 8.12 -4.09 8.70
N TRP A 214 7.25 -5.11 8.75
CA TRP A 214 5.80 -4.93 8.99
C TRP A 214 5.51 -4.31 10.37
N LEU A 215 6.20 -4.74 11.42
CA LEU A 215 6.13 -4.14 12.76
C LEU A 215 6.48 -2.66 12.73
N ILE A 216 7.59 -2.29 12.09
CA ILE A 216 8.03 -0.89 11.99
C ILE A 216 6.95 0.02 11.39
N LEU A 217 6.19 -0.50 10.42
CA LEU A 217 5.14 0.24 9.72
C LEU A 217 3.84 0.40 10.53
N GLY A 218 3.69 -0.30 11.66
CA GLY A 218 2.53 -0.17 12.54
C GLY A 218 1.86 -1.49 12.94
N GLY A 219 2.40 -2.64 12.55
CA GLY A 219 1.85 -3.95 12.95
C GLY A 219 1.95 -4.22 14.44
N ASP A 220 0.99 -4.98 14.98
CA ASP A 220 1.04 -5.50 16.35
C ASP A 220 1.39 -7.01 16.37
N LEU A 221 2.59 -7.36 16.84
CA LEU A 221 2.99 -8.76 17.04
C LEU A 221 2.67 -9.21 18.47
N TYR A 222 1.90 -10.29 18.60
CA TYR A 222 1.66 -10.98 19.86
C TYR A 222 2.46 -12.29 19.87
N LEU A 223 3.31 -12.45 20.89
CA LEU A 223 4.08 -13.67 21.11
C LEU A 223 3.56 -14.39 22.35
N VAL A 224 3.08 -15.62 22.16
CA VAL A 224 2.63 -16.50 23.24
C VAL A 224 3.82 -17.32 23.72
N GLY A 225 4.30 -17.07 24.94
CA GLY A 225 5.49 -17.70 25.50
C GLY A 225 6.21 -16.84 26.52
N ASP A 226 7.36 -17.31 26.99
CA ASP A 226 8.21 -16.59 27.93
C ASP A 226 9.12 -15.58 27.21
N PRO A 227 9.02 -14.26 27.51
CA PRO A 227 9.90 -13.25 26.94
C PRO A 227 11.38 -13.41 27.31
N ALA A 228 11.72 -14.21 28.32
CA ALA A 228 13.10 -14.45 28.73
C ALA A 228 13.89 -15.35 27.76
N ILE A 229 13.24 -15.98 26.78
CA ILE A 229 13.89 -16.86 25.81
C ILE A 229 14.77 -16.04 24.85
N SER A 230 16.01 -16.48 24.69
CA SER A 230 16.98 -15.82 23.79
C SER A 230 16.55 -15.94 22.32
N GLY A 231 16.73 -14.86 21.54
CA GLY A 231 16.40 -14.81 20.11
C GLY A 231 15.01 -14.25 19.80
N LEU A 232 14.23 -13.92 20.82
CA LEU A 232 12.94 -13.24 20.68
C LEU A 232 13.12 -11.70 20.62
N PRO A 233 12.21 -10.97 19.94
CA PRO A 233 12.27 -9.51 19.86
C PRO A 233 11.91 -8.87 21.21
N ALA A 234 12.52 -7.73 21.54
CA ALA A 234 12.20 -7.02 22.78
C ALA A 234 10.70 -6.65 22.85
N ALA A 235 10.12 -6.77 24.05
CA ALA A 235 8.76 -6.32 24.32
C ALA A 235 8.67 -4.78 24.21
N GLY A 236 7.52 -4.27 23.77
CA GLY A 236 7.29 -2.83 23.65
C GLY A 236 7.30 -2.34 22.20
N ARG A 237 7.56 -1.04 22.00
CA ARG A 237 7.51 -0.41 20.68
C ARG A 237 8.69 -0.81 19.80
N ASN A 238 8.42 -0.93 18.50
CA ASN A 238 9.43 -1.18 17.48
C ASN A 238 9.03 -0.41 16.22
N GLY A 239 9.59 0.79 16.04
CA GLY A 239 9.06 1.77 15.09
C GLY A 239 7.66 2.23 15.51
N VAL A 240 6.69 2.17 14.59
CA VAL A 240 5.30 2.55 14.87
C VAL A 240 4.50 1.40 15.50
N GLY A 241 4.90 0.15 15.27
CA GLY A 241 4.23 -1.03 15.82
C GLY A 241 4.70 -1.41 17.23
N ARG A 242 4.31 -2.60 17.67
CA ARG A 242 4.66 -3.11 19.01
C ARG A 242 4.72 -4.63 19.05
N VAL A 243 5.54 -5.12 19.98
CA VAL A 243 5.63 -6.51 20.39
C VAL A 243 5.01 -6.65 21.77
N ILE A 244 4.04 -7.54 21.89
CA ILE A 244 3.32 -7.84 23.13
C ILE A 244 3.53 -9.31 23.46
N TYR A 245 3.93 -9.60 24.69
CA TYR A 245 4.05 -10.97 25.19
C TYR A 245 2.81 -11.39 25.96
N TRP A 246 2.41 -12.62 25.75
CA TRP A 246 1.34 -13.27 26.51
C TRP A 246 1.84 -14.58 27.13
N PRO A 247 1.57 -14.85 28.42
CA PRO A 247 2.03 -16.06 29.07
C PRO A 247 1.39 -17.30 28.44
N ALA A 248 2.18 -18.36 28.23
CA ALA A 248 1.71 -19.62 27.65
C ALA A 248 0.63 -20.32 28.51
N SER A 249 0.63 -20.08 29.82
CA SER A 249 -0.39 -20.59 30.75
C SER A 249 -1.71 -19.80 30.75
N GLY A 250 -1.79 -18.71 29.98
CA GLY A 250 -2.96 -17.84 29.94
C GLY A 250 -4.10 -18.39 29.09
N ASP A 251 -5.32 -17.86 29.28
CA ASP A 251 -6.48 -18.19 28.45
C ASP A 251 -6.29 -17.61 27.03
N LEU A 252 -5.91 -18.48 26.10
CA LEU A 252 -5.66 -18.14 24.71
C LEU A 252 -6.93 -17.71 23.96
N ILE A 253 -8.10 -18.25 24.32
CA ILE A 253 -9.39 -17.84 23.74
C ILE A 253 -9.69 -16.40 24.17
N ALA A 254 -9.47 -16.07 25.45
CA ALA A 254 -9.64 -14.71 25.94
C ALA A 254 -8.66 -13.73 25.32
N LEU A 255 -7.37 -14.09 25.20
CA LEU A 255 -6.38 -13.28 24.49
C LEU A 255 -6.85 -12.99 23.07
N LEU A 256 -7.09 -14.03 22.27
CA LEU A 256 -7.42 -13.86 20.86
C LEU A 256 -8.72 -13.08 20.68
N SER A 257 -9.72 -13.32 21.53
CA SER A 257 -10.97 -12.53 21.50
C SER A 257 -10.71 -11.05 21.75
N ASP A 258 -9.89 -10.69 22.74
CA ASP A 258 -9.56 -9.30 23.08
C ASP A 258 -8.73 -8.61 21.99
N VAL A 259 -7.71 -9.32 21.48
CA VAL A 259 -6.84 -8.86 20.39
C VAL A 259 -7.64 -8.52 19.14
N ILE A 260 -8.59 -9.40 18.80
CA ILE A 260 -9.41 -9.30 17.59
C ILE A 260 -10.52 -8.24 17.76
N GLU A 261 -11.15 -8.16 18.93
CA GLU A 261 -12.19 -7.17 19.27
C GLU A 261 -11.67 -5.72 19.26
N LYS A 262 -10.46 -5.49 19.78
CA LYS A 262 -9.86 -4.14 19.89
C LYS A 262 -9.50 -3.47 18.55
N GLY A 263 -9.73 -4.13 17.42
CA GLY A 263 -9.48 -3.57 16.08
C GLY A 263 -10.47 -2.51 15.60
N PHE A 264 -11.73 -2.54 16.08
CA PHE A 264 -12.80 -1.67 15.55
C PHE A 264 -13.04 -0.40 16.38
N ALA A 265 -12.48 -0.30 17.60
CA ALA A 265 -12.79 0.80 18.52
C ALA A 265 -12.14 2.15 18.14
N SER A 266 -11.13 2.16 17.27
CA SER A 266 -10.45 3.40 16.84
C SER A 266 -11.03 3.92 15.52
N PRO A 267 -11.27 5.24 15.37
CA PRO A 267 -11.59 5.83 14.09
C PRO A 267 -10.51 5.49 13.08
N SER A 268 -10.91 4.92 11.93
CA SER A 268 -9.99 4.60 10.87
C SER A 268 -9.14 5.81 10.48
N PRO A 269 -7.81 5.69 10.37
CA PRO A 269 -6.99 6.73 9.75
C PRO A 269 -7.48 7.06 8.32
N MET A 270 -8.19 6.12 7.68
CA MET A 270 -8.80 6.33 6.37
C MET A 270 -9.97 7.32 6.37
N ALA A 271 -10.65 7.53 7.50
CA ALA A 271 -11.77 8.47 7.60
C ALA A 271 -11.34 9.93 7.36
N GLY A 272 -10.05 10.23 7.52
CA GLY A 272 -9.49 11.56 7.27
C GLY A 272 -9.37 11.95 5.79
N TYR A 273 -9.53 11.01 4.85
CA TYR A 273 -9.39 11.30 3.42
C TYR A 273 -10.73 11.69 2.80
N SER A 274 -10.94 12.99 2.65
CA SER A 274 -12.13 13.55 2.01
C SER A 274 -11.78 14.85 1.29
N TRP A 275 -12.76 15.50 0.67
CA TRP A 275 -12.58 16.82 0.08
C TRP A 275 -12.30 17.95 1.08
N SER A 276 -12.50 17.71 2.38
CA SER A 276 -12.08 18.65 3.43
C SER A 276 -10.61 18.51 3.81
N TRP A 277 -9.92 17.47 3.32
CA TRP A 277 -8.50 17.29 3.54
C TRP A 277 -7.70 18.45 2.93
N LYS A 278 -6.89 19.12 3.74
CA LYS A 278 -6.12 20.31 3.36
C LYS A 278 -5.25 20.10 2.12
N LEU A 279 -4.59 18.95 1.94
CA LEU A 279 -3.77 18.69 0.75
C LEU A 279 -4.61 18.71 -0.54
N VAL A 280 -5.84 18.19 -0.48
CA VAL A 280 -6.79 18.20 -1.59
C VAL A 280 -7.27 19.61 -1.88
N GLN A 281 -7.54 20.41 -0.85
CA GLN A 281 -7.92 21.82 -1.02
C GLN A 281 -6.83 22.66 -1.69
N LEU A 282 -5.55 22.41 -1.36
CA LEU A 282 -4.41 23.09 -1.98
C LEU A 282 -4.25 22.75 -3.48
N VAL A 283 -4.78 21.61 -3.92
CA VAL A 283 -4.75 21.17 -5.34
C VAL A 283 -6.03 21.59 -6.07
N GLY A 284 -7.17 21.49 -5.40
CA GLY A 284 -8.49 21.85 -5.90
C GLY A 284 -9.13 20.81 -6.83
N ARG A 285 -10.35 21.11 -7.28
CA ARG A 285 -11.10 20.34 -8.29
C ARG A 285 -10.76 20.81 -9.71
N PRO A 286 -10.82 19.94 -10.72
CA PRO A 286 -10.85 20.42 -12.11
C PRO A 286 -12.16 21.17 -12.31
N VAL A 287 -12.05 22.46 -12.67
CA VAL A 287 -13.21 23.28 -13.03
C VAL A 287 -13.17 23.44 -14.54
N PRO A 288 -14.19 22.97 -15.28
CA PRO A 288 -14.21 23.17 -16.72
C PRO A 288 -14.34 24.68 -17.01
N PRO A 289 -13.75 25.18 -18.11
CA PRO A 289 -13.84 26.59 -18.46
C PRO A 289 -15.25 26.89 -19.02
N PHE A 290 -16.25 26.95 -18.13
CA PHE A 290 -17.67 27.06 -18.48
C PHE A 290 -17.95 28.22 -19.44
N ILE A 291 -17.34 29.39 -19.21
CA ILE A 291 -17.53 30.57 -20.06
C ILE A 291 -16.98 30.32 -21.47
N ALA A 292 -15.78 29.74 -21.59
CA ALA A 292 -15.19 29.43 -22.89
C ALA A 292 -16.01 28.38 -23.65
N LEU A 293 -16.55 27.37 -22.94
CA LEU A 293 -17.42 26.36 -23.52
C LEU A 293 -18.73 26.96 -24.03
N ILE A 294 -19.38 27.82 -23.23
CA ILE A 294 -20.62 28.50 -23.62
C ILE A 294 -20.36 29.40 -24.83
N ALA A 295 -19.30 30.20 -24.80
CA ALA A 295 -18.92 31.06 -25.93
C ALA A 295 -18.66 30.24 -27.20
N PHE A 296 -17.97 29.11 -27.09
CA PHE A 296 -17.74 28.19 -28.20
C PHE A 296 -19.04 27.60 -28.77
N ILE A 297 -19.97 27.16 -27.92
CA ILE A 297 -21.27 26.61 -28.35
C ILE A 297 -22.10 27.67 -29.09
N ILE A 298 -22.13 28.90 -28.57
CA ILE A 298 -22.83 30.02 -29.22
C ILE A 298 -22.21 30.32 -30.58
N LEU A 299 -20.88 30.43 -30.65
CA LEU A 299 -20.16 30.69 -31.89
C LEU A 299 -20.41 29.57 -32.92
N PHE A 300 -20.36 28.31 -32.49
CA PHE A 300 -20.63 27.15 -33.34
C PHE A 300 -22.06 27.17 -33.89
N ALA A 301 -23.06 27.46 -33.05
CA ALA A 301 -24.46 27.56 -33.46
C ALA A 301 -24.67 28.67 -34.52
N VAL A 302 -24.02 29.82 -34.34
CA VAL A 302 -24.06 30.92 -35.31
C VAL A 302 -23.39 30.54 -36.64
N ILE A 303 -22.25 29.84 -36.58
CA ILE A 303 -21.51 29.43 -37.77
C ILE A 303 -22.28 28.35 -38.56
N VAL A 304 -22.78 27.31 -37.89
CA VAL A 304 -23.49 26.20 -38.56
C VAL A 304 -24.87 26.62 -39.07
N GLY A 305 -25.56 27.50 -38.34
CA GLY A 305 -26.87 28.02 -38.75
C GLY A 305 -26.73 29.24 -39.67
N PRO A 306 -26.88 30.47 -39.15
CA PRO A 306 -26.92 31.68 -39.95
C PRO A 306 -25.79 31.80 -40.99
N VAL A 307 -24.53 31.62 -40.59
CA VAL A 307 -23.40 31.87 -41.51
C VAL A 307 -23.33 30.81 -42.62
N ASN A 308 -23.52 29.54 -42.30
CA ASN A 308 -23.51 28.48 -43.31
C ASN A 308 -24.62 28.64 -44.34
N PHE A 309 -25.85 28.96 -43.89
CA PHE A 309 -27.00 29.13 -44.80
C PHE A 309 -26.94 30.43 -45.61
N LEU A 310 -26.42 31.52 -45.05
CA LEU A 310 -26.40 32.83 -45.71
C LEU A 310 -25.14 33.03 -46.59
N LEU A 311 -23.99 32.49 -46.19
CA LEU A 311 -22.70 32.75 -46.83
C LEU A 311 -22.17 31.54 -47.62
N PHE A 312 -22.14 30.35 -47.02
CA PHE A 312 -21.47 29.18 -47.61
C PHE A 312 -22.38 28.34 -48.52
N ALA A 313 -23.68 28.29 -48.23
CA ALA A 313 -24.71 27.59 -48.99
C ALA A 313 -25.96 28.46 -49.24
N PRO A 314 -25.82 29.63 -49.89
CA PRO A 314 -26.94 30.51 -50.21
C PRO A 314 -27.95 29.83 -51.16
N ALA A 315 -29.13 30.43 -51.30
CA ALA A 315 -30.21 29.91 -52.15
C ALA A 315 -29.68 29.63 -53.58
N GLY A 316 -29.91 28.40 -54.07
CA GLY A 316 -29.37 27.90 -55.36
C GLY A 316 -28.17 26.96 -55.23
N HIS A 317 -27.42 27.01 -54.13
CA HIS A 317 -26.25 26.14 -53.89
C HIS A 317 -26.37 25.25 -52.65
N ARG A 318 -27.61 24.89 -52.26
CA ARG A 318 -27.88 24.09 -51.04
C ARG A 318 -27.19 22.73 -51.00
N HIS A 319 -26.81 22.17 -52.15
CA HIS A 319 -26.00 20.96 -52.22
C HIS A 319 -24.63 21.12 -51.51
N ARG A 320 -24.12 22.34 -51.33
CA ARG A 320 -22.88 22.59 -50.58
C ARG A 320 -23.00 22.22 -49.09
N LEU A 321 -24.21 22.25 -48.54
CA LEU A 321 -24.48 21.86 -47.15
C LEU A 321 -24.01 20.44 -46.83
N PHE A 322 -24.03 19.55 -47.84
CA PHE A 322 -23.56 18.16 -47.70
C PHE A 322 -22.08 18.06 -47.34
N TRP A 323 -21.24 19.04 -47.69
CA TRP A 323 -19.83 19.03 -47.34
C TRP A 323 -19.45 20.15 -46.35
N THR A 324 -20.13 21.30 -46.36
CA THR A 324 -19.81 22.39 -45.43
C THR A 324 -20.19 22.05 -43.99
N THR A 325 -21.33 21.41 -43.75
CA THR A 325 -21.75 21.04 -42.39
C THR A 325 -20.81 20.02 -41.74
N PRO A 326 -20.41 18.92 -42.42
CA PRO A 326 -19.35 18.03 -41.92
C PRO A 326 -18.02 18.74 -41.70
N LEU A 327 -17.59 19.61 -42.63
CA LEU A 327 -16.30 20.31 -42.51
C LEU A 327 -16.27 21.30 -41.34
N ILE A 328 -17.35 22.08 -41.14
CA ILE A 328 -17.49 22.98 -39.99
C ILE A 328 -17.51 22.17 -38.70
N SER A 329 -18.25 21.05 -38.65
CA SER A 329 -18.31 20.19 -37.47
C SER A 329 -16.95 19.57 -37.14
N LEU A 330 -16.19 19.14 -38.15
CA LEU A 330 -14.83 18.62 -37.99
C LEU A 330 -13.88 19.71 -37.48
N SER A 331 -13.93 20.90 -38.07
CA SER A 331 -13.11 22.05 -37.70
C SER A 331 -13.40 22.51 -36.27
N ALA A 332 -14.68 22.58 -35.91
CA ALA A 332 -15.13 22.90 -34.55
C ALA A 332 -14.66 21.84 -33.54
N SER A 333 -14.71 20.54 -33.91
CA SER A 333 -14.21 19.46 -33.06
C SER A 333 -12.71 19.57 -32.81
N ILE A 334 -11.93 19.85 -33.86
CA ILE A 334 -10.47 20.08 -33.76
C ILE A 334 -10.19 21.31 -32.86
N LEU A 335 -10.91 22.41 -33.09
CA LEU A 335 -10.74 23.63 -32.30
C LEU A 335 -11.13 23.44 -30.83
N LEU A 336 -12.17 22.65 -30.55
CA LEU A 336 -12.55 22.29 -29.19
C LEU A 336 -11.47 21.44 -28.52
N ILE A 337 -10.92 20.45 -29.21
CA ILE A 337 -9.80 19.63 -28.69
C ILE A 337 -8.61 20.53 -28.35
N LEU A 338 -8.23 21.43 -29.27
CA LEU A 338 -7.16 22.42 -29.06
C LEU A 338 -7.46 23.32 -27.86
N LEU A 339 -8.69 23.86 -27.75
CA LEU A 339 -9.10 24.70 -26.64
C LEU A 339 -8.96 23.97 -25.31
N ILE A 340 -9.34 22.70 -25.25
CA ILE A 340 -9.22 21.96 -24.00
C ILE A 340 -7.75 21.68 -23.66
N ILE A 341 -6.93 21.31 -24.65
CA ILE A 341 -5.49 21.11 -24.45
C ILE A 341 -4.80 22.41 -23.99
N LEU A 342 -5.17 23.55 -24.57
CA LEU A 342 -4.59 24.86 -24.21
C LEU A 342 -5.06 25.36 -22.84
N SER A 343 -6.30 25.08 -22.45
CA SER A 343 -6.85 25.50 -21.15
C SER A 343 -6.38 24.62 -19.99
N GLU A 344 -6.28 23.31 -20.19
CA GLU A 344 -5.92 22.35 -19.14
C GLU A 344 -4.45 21.93 -19.16
N GLY A 345 -3.79 22.01 -20.31
CA GLY A 345 -2.43 21.56 -20.54
C GLY A 345 -2.27 20.04 -20.64
N PHE A 346 -1.07 19.63 -21.04
CA PHE A 346 -0.62 18.23 -20.93
C PHE A 346 -0.03 17.95 -19.55
N GLY A 347 -0.25 16.74 -19.04
CA GLY A 347 0.29 16.29 -17.76
C GLY A 347 -0.55 16.77 -16.57
N GLY A 348 0.09 17.33 -15.55
CA GLY A 348 -0.62 17.82 -14.37
C GLY A 348 0.28 18.43 -13.30
N LYS A 349 -0.35 18.93 -12.25
CA LYS A 349 0.33 19.45 -11.06
C LYS A 349 -0.14 18.66 -9.85
N GLY A 350 0.75 18.44 -8.90
CA GLY A 350 0.43 17.73 -7.68
C GLY A 350 1.12 18.31 -6.47
N LYS A 351 0.58 17.98 -5.31
CA LYS A 351 1.18 18.27 -4.02
C LYS A 351 1.33 16.99 -3.23
N TYR A 352 2.39 16.92 -2.43
CA TYR A 352 2.66 15.76 -1.59
C TYR A 352 3.14 16.19 -0.21
N VAL A 353 2.94 15.29 0.76
CA VAL A 353 3.43 15.41 2.13
C VAL A 353 4.23 14.15 2.43
N THR A 354 5.38 14.30 3.08
CA THR A 354 6.24 13.19 3.50
C THR A 354 6.39 13.15 5.01
N ALA A 355 6.38 11.92 5.54
CA ALA A 355 6.82 11.62 6.89
C ALA A 355 7.91 10.55 6.79
N THR A 356 9.10 10.85 7.30
CA THR A 356 10.28 9.99 7.18
C THR A 356 10.74 9.57 8.57
N MET A 357 10.71 8.27 8.87
CA MET A 357 11.22 7.74 10.11
C MET A 357 12.62 7.15 9.91
N SER A 358 13.61 7.71 10.61
CA SER A 358 14.98 7.21 10.63
C SER A 358 15.14 6.11 11.68
N LEU A 359 15.71 4.98 11.27
CA LEU A 359 16.01 3.83 12.13
C LEU A 359 17.50 3.52 12.03
N PRO A 360 18.36 4.28 12.72
CA PRO A 360 19.81 4.18 12.55
C PRO A 360 20.37 2.82 12.99
N SER A 361 19.79 2.18 14.02
CA SER A 361 20.17 0.84 14.48
C SER A 361 19.99 -0.24 13.42
N ARG A 362 19.17 0.02 12.39
CA ARG A 362 18.84 -0.92 11.31
C ARG A 362 19.41 -0.52 9.95
N ASN A 363 20.06 0.64 9.85
CA ASN A 363 20.47 1.25 8.58
C ASN A 363 19.30 1.35 7.58
N GLN A 364 18.13 1.76 8.06
CA GLN A 364 16.92 1.86 7.26
C GLN A 364 16.18 3.16 7.55
N THR A 365 15.35 3.57 6.59
CA THR A 365 14.36 4.62 6.75
C THR A 365 13.01 4.13 6.25
N VAL A 366 11.95 4.59 6.90
CA VAL A 366 10.58 4.38 6.45
C VAL A 366 10.01 5.69 5.97
N ILE A 367 9.37 5.68 4.81
CA ILE A 367 8.81 6.87 4.17
C ILE A 367 7.33 6.62 3.93
N TRP A 368 6.50 7.47 4.51
CA TRP A 368 5.10 7.61 4.14
C TRP A 368 4.97 8.87 3.28
N GLN A 369 4.50 8.71 2.05
CA GLN A 369 4.15 9.81 1.16
C GLN A 369 2.67 9.78 0.85
N GLU A 370 1.99 10.87 1.19
CA GLU A 370 0.63 11.12 0.75
C GLU A 370 0.67 12.16 -0.37
N GLN A 371 -0.05 11.91 -1.45
CA GLN A 371 0.01 12.76 -2.62
C GLN A 371 -1.36 12.97 -3.24
N VAL A 372 -1.58 14.17 -3.76
CA VAL A 372 -2.78 14.56 -4.50
C VAL A 372 -2.36 15.24 -5.80
N SER A 373 -2.89 14.76 -6.91
CA SER A 373 -2.64 15.33 -8.24
C SER A 373 -3.93 15.84 -8.87
N ARG A 374 -3.81 16.95 -9.62
CA ARG A 374 -4.79 17.38 -10.61
C ARG A 374 -4.17 17.25 -12.00
N THR A 375 -4.79 16.40 -12.80
CA THR A 375 -4.32 16.09 -14.16
C THR A 375 -5.12 16.88 -15.19
N GLY A 376 -4.45 17.28 -16.27
CA GLY A 376 -5.06 17.70 -17.53
C GLY A 376 -5.17 16.50 -18.46
N VAL A 377 -4.77 16.67 -19.72
CA VAL A 377 -4.70 15.57 -20.69
C VAL A 377 -3.41 14.77 -20.47
N LEU A 378 -3.53 13.48 -20.19
CA LEU A 378 -2.39 12.56 -20.06
C LEU A 378 -2.11 11.83 -21.37
N ALA A 379 -0.85 11.84 -21.82
CA ALA A 379 -0.41 11.05 -22.97
C ALA A 379 -0.07 9.58 -22.60
N GLY A 380 0.20 9.33 -21.31
CA GLY A 380 0.46 8.01 -20.77
C GLY A 380 0.14 7.96 -19.28
N GLN A 381 -0.19 6.78 -18.79
CA GLN A 381 -0.57 6.52 -17.38
C GLN A 381 0.34 5.51 -16.71
N ALA A 382 1.35 5.01 -17.43
CA ALA A 382 2.29 4.02 -16.93
C ALA A 382 3.45 4.70 -16.19
N PHE A 383 3.85 4.13 -15.05
CA PHE A 383 4.99 4.61 -14.25
C PHE A 383 5.65 3.45 -13.50
N PRO A 384 6.95 3.55 -13.19
CA PRO A 384 7.68 2.45 -12.56
C PRO A 384 7.23 2.20 -11.12
N VAL A 385 7.32 0.95 -10.69
CA VAL A 385 7.20 0.53 -9.29
C VAL A 385 8.41 1.04 -8.51
N ILE A 386 8.18 1.58 -7.31
CA ILE A 386 9.26 1.88 -6.37
C ILE A 386 9.61 0.57 -5.64
N PRO A 387 10.85 0.09 -5.71
CA PRO A 387 11.25 -1.14 -5.02
C PRO A 387 11.01 -1.03 -3.51
N GLY A 388 10.52 -2.11 -2.88
CA GLY A 388 10.26 -2.12 -1.44
C GLY A 388 9.15 -1.17 -1.00
N SER A 389 8.20 -0.82 -1.88
CA SER A 389 7.07 0.03 -1.55
C SER A 389 5.71 -0.63 -1.80
N THR A 390 4.68 -0.12 -1.13
CA THR A 390 3.27 -0.30 -1.46
C THR A 390 2.71 0.99 -2.04
N LEU A 391 1.67 0.87 -2.88
CA LEU A 391 0.92 1.98 -3.42
C LEU A 391 -0.56 1.70 -3.18
N SER A 392 -1.28 2.66 -2.60
CA SER A 392 -2.71 2.53 -2.32
C SER A 392 -3.46 3.75 -2.84
N SER A 393 -4.64 3.53 -3.42
CA SER A 393 -5.54 4.63 -3.78
C SER A 393 -6.24 5.12 -2.51
N LEU A 394 -6.33 6.43 -2.35
CA LEU A 394 -7.07 7.05 -1.25
C LEU A 394 -8.43 7.54 -1.78
N PRO A 395 -9.55 7.02 -1.26
CA PRO A 395 -10.86 7.47 -1.70
C PRO A 395 -11.08 8.92 -1.24
N LEU A 396 -11.41 9.81 -2.16
CA LEU A 396 -11.84 11.17 -1.82
C LEU A 396 -13.35 11.16 -1.64
N SER A 397 -13.82 10.85 -0.43
CA SER A 397 -15.26 10.77 -0.15
C SER A 397 -15.92 12.15 -0.27
N ASP A 398 -16.99 12.26 -1.06
CA ASP A 398 -17.99 13.33 -0.94
C ASP A 398 -19.04 12.89 0.08
N ALA A 399 -19.07 13.52 1.26
CA ALA A 399 -20.04 13.20 2.31
C ALA A 399 -21.51 13.34 1.85
N SER A 400 -21.77 14.10 0.78
CA SER A 400 -23.10 14.41 0.25
C SER A 400 -23.56 13.52 -0.92
N LEU A 401 -22.65 12.73 -1.51
CA LEU A 401 -22.95 11.90 -2.69
C LEU A 401 -22.42 10.51 -2.42
N GLY A 402 -23.24 9.64 -1.82
CA GLY A 402 -22.86 8.28 -1.46
C GLY A 402 -22.08 7.58 -2.58
N ARG A 403 -21.00 6.87 -2.22
CA ARG A 403 -19.97 6.09 -3.00
C ARG A 403 -20.21 5.82 -4.52
N ARG A 404 -20.68 6.77 -5.31
CA ARG A 404 -20.92 6.63 -6.76
C ARG A 404 -19.70 7.05 -7.58
N GLY A 405 -18.76 7.80 -7.01
CA GLY A 405 -17.61 8.38 -7.70
C GLY A 405 -16.45 7.41 -8.02
N GLU A 406 -16.49 6.17 -7.52
CA GLU A 406 -15.35 5.22 -7.65
C GLU A 406 -15.64 3.99 -8.52
N ARG A 407 -16.83 3.90 -9.12
CA ARG A 407 -17.20 2.77 -9.98
C ARG A 407 -16.40 2.79 -11.28
N GLY A 408 -15.99 1.61 -11.71
CA GLY A 408 -15.30 1.34 -12.97
C GLY A 408 -13.79 1.52 -12.95
N LYS A 409 -13.15 1.74 -11.79
CA LYS A 409 -11.69 1.94 -11.73
C LYS A 409 -10.93 0.62 -11.86
N THR A 410 -9.85 0.63 -12.63
CA THR A 410 -8.95 -0.51 -12.80
C THR A 410 -7.51 -0.08 -12.55
N PHE A 411 -6.89 -0.65 -11.52
CA PHE A 411 -5.49 -0.45 -11.20
C PHE A 411 -4.70 -1.67 -11.69
N SER A 412 -3.63 -1.47 -12.44
CA SER A 412 -2.88 -2.57 -13.04
C SER A 412 -1.40 -2.51 -12.68
N LEU A 413 -0.81 -3.66 -12.42
CA LEU A 413 0.61 -3.89 -12.25
C LEU A 413 1.06 -4.89 -13.30
N SER A 414 2.03 -4.53 -14.15
CA SER A 414 2.62 -5.43 -15.14
C SER A 414 4.13 -5.42 -14.98
N GLY A 415 4.70 -6.51 -14.49
CA GLY A 415 6.11 -6.57 -14.09
C GLY A 415 6.45 -5.48 -13.05
N MET A 416 7.31 -4.54 -13.42
CA MET A 416 7.72 -3.40 -12.59
C MET A 416 7.03 -2.08 -12.99
N THR A 417 5.88 -2.14 -13.64
CA THR A 417 5.18 -0.95 -14.14
C THR A 417 3.74 -0.92 -13.64
N TRP A 418 3.40 0.15 -12.91
CA TRP A 418 2.02 0.51 -12.59
C TRP A 418 1.34 1.18 -13.77
N SER A 419 0.04 0.92 -13.97
CA SER A 419 -0.78 1.55 -15.01
C SER A 419 -2.28 1.49 -14.67
N GLY A 420 -3.12 2.03 -15.56
CA GLY A 420 -4.56 2.14 -15.34
C GLY A 420 -4.93 3.40 -14.57
N ASP A 421 -6.00 3.31 -13.77
CA ASP A 421 -6.69 4.47 -13.19
C ASP A 421 -6.00 5.10 -11.97
N TRP A 422 -4.73 4.74 -11.70
CA TRP A 422 -3.87 5.46 -10.75
C TRP A 422 -3.80 6.94 -11.08
N PHE A 423 -3.72 7.26 -12.38
CA PHE A 423 -3.77 8.61 -12.93
C PHE A 423 -4.72 8.67 -14.13
N GLN A 424 -5.86 9.33 -13.97
CA GLN A 424 -6.83 9.55 -15.04
C GLN A 424 -6.71 10.96 -15.58
N SER A 425 -7.01 11.17 -16.87
CA SER A 425 -7.07 12.53 -17.43
C SER A 425 -8.20 13.34 -16.78
N ARG A 426 -7.94 14.63 -16.52
CA ARG A 426 -8.93 15.60 -16.02
C ARG A 426 -9.57 15.22 -14.68
N ARG A 427 -8.79 14.66 -13.76
CA ARG A 427 -9.26 14.24 -12.44
C ARG A 427 -8.35 14.78 -11.34
N THR A 428 -8.96 15.04 -10.18
CA THR A 428 -8.22 15.15 -8.92
C THR A 428 -8.26 13.78 -8.26
N GLN A 429 -7.09 13.25 -7.90
CA GLN A 429 -6.92 11.91 -7.36
C GLN A 429 -5.87 11.93 -6.26
N ALA A 430 -6.00 10.99 -5.32
CA ALA A 430 -5.12 10.87 -4.18
C ALA A 430 -4.57 9.45 -4.07
N GLN A 431 -3.30 9.35 -3.71
CA GLN A 431 -2.61 8.09 -3.47
C GLN A 431 -1.73 8.20 -2.23
N ARG A 432 -1.43 7.04 -1.63
CA ARG A 432 -0.46 6.89 -0.55
C ARG A 432 0.61 5.90 -1.00
N ILE A 433 1.85 6.21 -0.68
CA ILE A 433 3.01 5.35 -0.89
C ILE A 433 3.65 5.11 0.48
N GLU A 434 3.98 3.87 0.77
CA GLU A 434 4.73 3.47 1.96
C GLU A 434 5.95 2.70 1.48
N ALA A 435 7.14 3.12 1.88
CA ALA A 435 8.39 2.53 1.42
C ALA A 435 9.36 2.32 2.58
N ILE A 436 10.10 1.22 2.51
CA ILE A 436 11.26 0.97 3.37
C ILE A 436 12.49 0.99 2.48
N ALA A 437 13.44 1.87 2.79
CA ALA A 437 14.66 2.03 2.02
C ALA A 437 15.89 1.91 2.93
N PRO A 438 17.00 1.32 2.46
CA PRO A 438 18.27 1.39 3.16
C PRO A 438 18.70 2.85 3.32
N SER A 439 19.16 3.24 4.52
CA SER A 439 19.69 4.57 4.78
C SER A 439 20.73 4.55 5.88
N ARG A 440 21.76 5.40 5.75
CA ARG A 440 22.76 5.67 6.79
C ARG A 440 22.60 7.07 7.39
N GLU A 441 21.58 7.79 6.95
CA GLU A 441 21.24 9.11 7.47
C GLU A 441 20.70 8.98 8.88
N ARG A 442 21.23 9.79 9.78
CA ARG A 442 20.98 9.72 11.22
C ARG A 442 21.31 11.05 11.87
N VAL A 443 20.88 11.17 13.10
CA VAL A 443 21.29 12.25 14.00
C VAL A 443 22.10 11.65 15.14
N GLU A 444 23.28 12.20 15.38
CA GLU A 444 24.13 11.87 16.52
C GLU A 444 24.03 12.99 17.55
N ILE A 445 23.82 12.64 18.82
CA ILE A 445 23.89 13.56 19.95
C ILE A 445 25.17 13.32 20.71
N ARG A 446 25.94 14.38 20.94
CA ARG A 446 27.20 14.39 21.68
C ARG A 446 27.16 15.44 22.80
N GLY A 447 28.06 15.30 23.76
CA GLY A 447 28.22 16.27 24.84
C GLY A 447 27.30 16.04 26.04
N ASP A 448 27.35 17.01 26.93
CA ASP A 448 26.82 16.99 28.28
C ASP A 448 25.29 17.15 28.30
N GLU A 449 24.62 16.59 29.30
CA GLU A 449 23.16 16.69 29.46
C GLU A 449 22.62 18.12 29.56
N HIS A 450 23.48 19.11 29.83
CA HIS A 450 23.11 20.52 29.96
C HIS A 450 23.27 21.33 28.67
N ALA A 451 23.99 20.80 27.67
CA ALA A 451 24.26 21.47 26.40
C ALA A 451 24.51 20.45 25.27
N PRO A 452 23.53 19.60 24.93
CA PRO A 452 23.70 18.58 23.91
C PRO A 452 24.03 19.21 22.55
N GLN A 453 24.96 18.58 21.82
CA GLN A 453 25.32 18.94 20.46
C GLN A 453 24.77 17.90 19.48
N ALA A 454 23.99 18.36 18.50
CA ALA A 454 23.45 17.51 17.46
C ALA A 454 24.28 17.59 16.17
N LEU A 455 24.54 16.44 15.55
CA LEU A 455 25.16 16.30 14.24
C LEU A 455 24.21 15.51 13.33
N SER A 456 23.82 16.11 12.20
CA SER A 456 22.99 15.44 11.18
C SER A 456 23.86 14.92 10.04
N THR A 457 23.63 13.69 9.60
CA THR A 457 24.21 13.12 8.37
C THR A 457 23.24 13.09 7.19
N PHE A 458 22.03 13.62 7.34
CA PHE A 458 21.07 13.76 6.25
C PHE A 458 21.62 14.64 5.13
N GLY A 459 21.31 14.31 3.88
CA GLY A 459 21.75 15.12 2.73
C GLY A 459 21.15 16.53 2.68
N GLN A 460 19.99 16.73 3.34
CA GLN A 460 19.27 17.99 3.40
C GLN A 460 19.34 18.62 4.81
N PRO A 461 19.29 19.96 4.93
CA PRO A 461 19.19 20.62 6.23
C PRO A 461 17.91 20.22 6.98
N LEU A 462 18.05 19.93 8.28
CA LEU A 462 16.91 19.70 9.16
C LEU A 462 16.50 21.02 9.80
N ASN A 463 15.30 21.50 9.52
CA ASN A 463 14.79 22.77 10.02
C ASN A 463 13.87 22.55 11.23
N ASN A 464 13.87 23.47 12.19
CA ASN A 464 13.10 23.34 13.44
C ASN A 464 13.32 21.98 14.12
N PHE A 465 14.57 21.67 14.41
CA PHE A 465 14.96 20.41 15.04
C PHE A 465 14.60 20.45 16.52
N PHE A 466 13.80 19.47 16.96
CA PHE A 466 13.46 19.19 18.34
C PHE A 466 14.07 17.86 18.74
N TYR A 467 14.68 17.82 19.92
CA TYR A 467 15.23 16.61 20.52
C TYR A 467 14.68 16.43 21.92
N PHE A 468 14.29 15.20 22.24
CA PHE A 468 13.74 14.79 23.51
C PHE A 468 14.73 13.82 24.14
N ASP A 469 15.37 14.24 25.22
CA ASP A 469 16.31 13.40 25.94
C ASP A 469 15.60 12.31 26.76
N ASN A 470 16.38 11.37 27.31
CA ASN A 470 15.90 10.29 28.17
C ASN A 470 15.19 10.74 29.46
N LYS A 471 15.31 12.02 29.87
CA LYS A 471 14.65 12.61 31.04
C LYS A 471 13.37 13.37 30.65
N GLY A 472 13.06 13.45 29.36
CA GLY A 472 11.91 14.17 28.83
C GLY A 472 12.14 15.68 28.64
N SER A 473 13.37 16.17 28.79
CA SER A 473 13.67 17.57 28.49
C SER A 473 13.69 17.80 26.98
N VAL A 474 13.20 18.97 26.57
CA VAL A 474 13.06 19.35 25.17
C VAL A 474 14.18 20.30 24.79
N TRP A 475 14.90 19.96 23.73
CA TRP A 475 16.00 20.72 23.16
C TRP A 475 15.65 21.16 21.74
N PHE A 476 16.19 22.31 21.31
CA PHE A 476 15.84 22.91 20.03
C PHE A 476 17.04 23.49 19.29
N ALA A 477 17.04 23.33 17.97
CA ALA A 477 17.86 24.12 17.05
C ALA A 477 17.02 24.56 15.84
N ALA A 478 17.18 25.82 15.43
CA ALA A 478 16.46 26.35 14.28
C ALA A 478 16.81 25.61 12.97
N GLN A 479 18.08 25.18 12.83
CA GLN A 479 18.54 24.42 11.68
C GLN A 479 19.77 23.58 12.01
N LEU A 480 19.78 22.31 11.62
CA LEU A 480 20.97 21.46 11.56
C LEU A 480 21.42 21.31 10.11
N LYS A 481 22.63 21.77 9.80
CA LYS A 481 23.23 21.60 8.48
C LYS A 481 23.94 20.24 8.42
N PRO A 482 23.93 19.56 7.26
CA PRO A 482 24.63 18.29 7.08
C PRO A 482 26.10 18.40 7.50
N GLY A 483 26.56 17.45 8.32
CA GLY A 483 27.97 17.31 8.72
C GLY A 483 28.51 18.38 9.67
N LYS A 484 27.69 19.32 10.16
CA LYS A 484 28.13 20.38 11.07
C LYS A 484 27.46 20.23 12.45
N PRO A 485 28.24 19.93 13.51
CA PRO A 485 27.69 19.89 14.86
C PRO A 485 27.09 21.22 15.27
N ARG A 486 25.99 21.18 16.04
CA ARG A 486 25.34 22.38 16.58
C ARG A 486 24.84 22.14 18.00
N THR A 487 25.22 23.03 18.91
CA THR A 487 24.69 23.05 20.28
C THR A 487 23.20 23.39 20.28
N LEU A 488 22.42 22.59 20.99
CA LEU A 488 20.99 22.77 21.15
C LEU A 488 20.70 23.71 22.32
N ALA A 489 19.60 24.47 22.22
CA ALA A 489 19.10 25.31 23.30
C ALA A 489 17.91 24.65 23.99
N PRO A 490 17.70 24.86 25.31
CA PRO A 490 16.49 24.42 26.00
C PRO A 490 15.22 24.93 25.32
N SER A 491 14.16 24.12 25.35
CA SER A 491 12.88 24.41 24.72
C SER A 491 11.70 23.89 25.53
N SER A 492 10.49 24.09 25.01
CA SER A 492 9.26 23.69 25.68
C SER A 492 8.37 22.82 24.78
N MET A 493 7.55 21.98 25.43
CA MET A 493 6.54 21.17 24.77
C MET A 493 5.49 22.05 24.06
N GLU A 494 5.20 23.24 24.58
CA GLU A 494 4.32 24.22 23.94
C GLU A 494 4.85 24.67 22.58
N LYS A 495 6.15 24.95 22.48
CA LYS A 495 6.78 25.32 21.21
C LYS A 495 6.74 24.18 20.20
N PHE A 496 6.95 22.95 20.65
CA PHE A 496 6.81 21.77 19.80
C PHE A 496 5.36 21.57 19.32
N ALA A 497 4.37 21.68 20.21
CA ALA A 497 2.95 21.59 19.87
C ALA A 497 2.52 22.68 18.88
N ALA A 498 3.00 23.92 19.06
CA ALA A 498 2.76 25.02 18.13
C ALA A 498 3.37 24.76 16.75
N TRP A 499 4.62 24.26 16.70
CA TRP A 499 5.27 23.87 15.44
C TRP A 499 4.47 22.79 14.70
N LYS A 500 4.01 21.74 15.38
CA LYS A 500 3.19 20.68 14.77
C LYS A 500 1.86 21.21 14.18
N LYS A 501 1.23 22.18 14.85
CA LYS A 501 -0.08 22.71 14.45
C LYS A 501 0.03 23.65 13.24
N ILE A 502 1.09 24.45 13.19
CA ILE A 502 1.24 25.58 12.25
C ILE A 502 2.09 25.19 11.02
N ASN A 503 3.01 24.23 11.15
CA ASN A 503 3.98 23.88 10.10
C ASN A 503 3.89 22.40 9.70
N SER A 504 4.53 22.05 8.56
CA SER A 504 4.87 20.73 7.97
C SER A 504 3.82 19.61 7.89
N MET A 505 2.76 19.62 8.71
CA MET A 505 1.85 18.50 8.96
C MET A 505 0.37 18.88 8.89
N GLU A 506 0.03 20.17 8.78
CA GLU A 506 -1.36 20.62 8.59
C GLU A 506 -1.99 19.93 7.37
N ALA A 507 -1.22 19.83 6.29
CA ALA A 507 -1.61 19.17 5.05
C ALA A 507 -1.59 17.64 5.11
N ALA A 508 -1.04 17.02 6.15
CA ALA A 508 -1.03 15.56 6.27
C ALA A 508 -2.46 15.00 6.48
N GLY A 509 -2.70 13.82 5.92
CA GLY A 509 -3.89 13.00 6.09
C GLY A 509 -3.85 12.18 7.38
N GLY A 510 -4.85 11.31 7.54
CA GLY A 510 -5.07 10.59 8.80
C GLY A 510 -3.95 9.60 9.15
N VAL A 511 -3.39 8.89 8.17
CA VAL A 511 -2.32 7.89 8.40
C VAL A 511 -1.06 8.55 8.91
N ILE A 512 -0.54 9.55 8.20
CA ILE A 512 0.68 10.24 8.63
C ILE A 512 0.47 10.87 10.02
N LYS A 513 -0.71 11.45 10.30
CA LYS A 513 -1.04 11.99 11.62
C LYS A 513 -1.03 10.91 12.71
N GLU A 514 -1.58 9.74 12.44
CA GLU A 514 -1.61 8.64 13.41
C GLU A 514 -0.21 8.05 13.65
N VAL A 515 0.61 7.90 12.61
CA VAL A 515 2.01 7.47 12.72
C VAL A 515 2.78 8.40 13.66
N MET A 516 2.67 9.72 13.44
CA MET A 516 3.35 10.73 14.26
C MET A 516 2.88 10.71 15.72
N LYS A 517 1.57 10.66 15.91
CA LYS A 517 0.96 10.57 17.25
C LYS A 517 1.43 9.31 17.98
N THR A 518 1.50 8.18 17.28
CA THR A 518 1.94 6.90 17.84
C THR A 518 3.39 6.95 18.29
N PHE A 519 4.28 7.53 17.49
CA PHE A 519 5.69 7.68 17.84
C PHE A 519 5.94 8.67 19.00
N GLU A 520 5.12 9.72 19.09
CA GLU A 520 5.18 10.75 20.13
C GLU A 520 4.77 10.24 21.52
N ILE A 521 3.71 9.41 21.62
CA ILE A 521 3.17 8.93 22.90
C ILE A 521 4.14 7.99 23.63
N ASP A 522 4.99 7.29 22.88
CA ASP A 522 5.96 6.37 23.45
C ASP A 522 7.00 7.16 24.29
N PRO A 523 7.44 6.66 25.46
CA PRO A 523 8.26 7.42 26.41
C PRO A 523 9.45 8.13 25.76
N PRO A 524 9.91 9.27 26.33
CA PRO A 524 11.01 10.02 25.77
C PRO A 524 12.30 9.19 25.85
N ASN A 525 12.59 8.48 24.75
CA ASN A 525 13.75 7.62 24.57
C ASN A 525 14.59 8.19 23.43
N ASP A 526 15.30 9.28 23.68
CA ASP A 526 16.28 9.83 22.73
C ASP A 526 15.70 9.99 21.31
N LYS A 527 14.61 10.75 21.22
CA LYS A 527 13.83 10.96 19.99
C LYS A 527 14.06 12.34 19.42
N PHE A 528 13.94 12.46 18.10
CA PHE A 528 13.95 13.76 17.45
C PHE A 528 12.82 13.92 16.45
N PHE A 529 12.52 15.19 16.15
CA PHE A 529 11.59 15.62 15.12
C PHE A 529 12.16 16.85 14.42
N ALA A 530 12.04 16.92 13.10
CA ALA A 530 12.43 18.10 12.34
C ALA A 530 11.63 18.22 11.05
N ALA A 531 11.49 19.44 10.54
CA ALA A 531 11.01 19.67 9.19
C ALA A 531 12.14 19.39 8.18
N MET A 532 11.83 18.70 7.10
CA MET A 532 12.78 18.36 6.05
C MET A 532 12.13 18.51 4.68
N GLU A 533 12.81 19.23 3.78
CA GLU A 533 12.45 19.22 2.37
C GLU A 533 13.04 17.96 1.72
N SER A 534 12.24 17.27 0.91
CA SER A 534 12.65 16.03 0.26
C SER A 534 12.03 15.96 -1.13
N ALA A 535 12.73 15.37 -2.10
CA ALA A 535 12.11 15.03 -3.37
C ALA A 535 10.95 14.04 -3.16
N PRO A 536 9.90 14.07 -4.00
CA PRO A 536 8.84 13.08 -3.91
C PRO A 536 9.37 11.71 -4.35
N LEU A 537 8.82 10.65 -3.75
CA LEU A 537 8.91 9.32 -4.33
C LEU A 537 8.31 9.34 -5.75
N PRO A 538 9.02 8.77 -6.75
CA PRO A 538 8.68 8.96 -8.15
C PRO A 538 7.38 8.22 -8.50
N THR A 539 6.46 8.93 -9.16
CA THR A 539 5.25 8.35 -9.77
C THR A 539 5.16 8.74 -11.24
N LEU A 540 4.02 9.28 -11.72
CA LEU A 540 3.86 9.64 -13.11
C LEU A 540 4.74 10.85 -13.48
N SER A 541 5.67 10.67 -14.42
CA SER A 541 6.67 11.68 -14.80
C SER A 541 6.09 12.94 -15.45
N SER A 542 4.88 12.87 -16.01
CA SER A 542 4.18 14.02 -16.59
C SER A 542 3.59 14.96 -15.52
N LEU A 543 3.73 14.64 -14.23
CA LEU A 543 3.24 15.47 -13.12
C LEU A 543 4.36 16.28 -12.50
N LYS A 544 4.09 17.58 -12.31
CA LYS A 544 4.96 18.48 -11.53
C LYS A 544 4.53 18.47 -10.07
N TRP A 545 5.33 17.85 -9.24
CA TRP A 545 5.09 17.70 -7.81
C TRP A 545 5.72 18.85 -7.00
N THR A 546 4.97 19.37 -6.03
CA THR A 546 5.47 20.37 -5.07
C THR A 546 5.20 19.89 -3.64
N GLN A 547 6.19 20.00 -2.76
CA GLN A 547 6.00 19.59 -1.38
C GLN A 547 5.06 20.57 -0.67
N ALA A 548 4.10 20.05 0.09
CA ALA A 548 3.21 20.83 0.95
C ALA A 548 3.54 20.67 2.44
N GLY A 549 4.36 19.67 2.77
CA GLY A 549 4.77 19.34 4.13
C GLY A 549 5.82 18.23 4.13
N GLY A 550 6.67 18.23 5.14
CA GLY A 550 7.77 17.27 5.26
C GLY A 550 8.28 17.21 6.68
N VAL A 551 8.23 16.02 7.27
CA VAL A 551 8.79 15.75 8.59
C VAL A 551 9.74 14.58 8.53
N VAL A 552 10.83 14.68 9.28
CA VAL A 552 11.68 13.56 9.63
C VAL A 552 11.68 13.40 11.15
N PHE A 553 11.62 12.16 11.61
CA PHE A 553 11.62 11.81 13.02
C PHE A 553 12.32 10.48 13.22
N GLY A 554 12.67 10.13 14.45
CA GLY A 554 13.33 8.88 14.74
C GLY A 554 14.12 8.92 16.03
N GLU A 555 14.94 7.89 16.21
CA GLU A 555 15.87 7.77 17.33
C GLU A 555 17.19 8.46 16.98
N VAL A 556 17.86 9.03 17.98
CA VAL A 556 19.24 9.53 17.85
C VAL A 556 20.25 8.45 18.23
N LEU A 557 21.45 8.52 17.69
CA LEU A 557 22.59 7.75 18.20
C LEU A 557 23.39 8.57 19.20
N ARG A 558 23.81 7.93 20.29
CA ARG A 558 24.85 8.44 21.19
C ARG A 558 26.11 7.61 20.98
N PRO A 559 27.08 8.10 20.19
CA PRO A 559 28.33 7.40 19.92
C PRO A 559 29.27 7.40 21.14
#